data_AF-A0AAP0S8T9-F1
#
_entry.id   AF-A0AAP0S8T9-F1
#
_cell.length_a   1.000
_cell.length_b   1.000
_cell.length_c   1.000
_cell.angle_alpha   90.00
_cell.angle_beta   90.00
_cell.angle_gamma   90.00
#
_symmetry.space_group_name_H-M   'P 1'
#
loop_
_entity.id
_entity.type
_entity.pdbx_description
1 polymer ?
#
loop_
_entity_poly.entity_id
_entity_poly.type
_entity_poly.pdbx_seq_one_letter_code
_entity_poly.pdbx_strand_id
1 'polypeptide(L)'
;MMTCFKNHRNKRGKVSAGHGHIGKHRKHPGSRGNCRRDSPPLDLVRQVPSKDLKDKASKDNILMIDITQFGYFKVLGEGVLPNSQPIVVKAKLVSKIAKKKITEAGGVVVLTA
;
A
#
# COMPACT_ATOMS: atom_id res chain seq x y z
N MET A 1 18.70 -24.22 10.86
CA MET A 1 20.04 -24.60 10.35
C MET A 1 21.03 -24.65 11.50
N MET A 2 21.86 -25.69 11.53
CA MET A 2 22.95 -25.80 12.51
C MET A 2 23.96 -24.66 12.30
N THR A 3 24.66 -24.25 13.36
CA THR A 3 25.57 -23.11 13.31
C THR A 3 26.81 -23.32 12.43
N CYS A 4 27.22 -24.56 12.20
CA CYS A 4 28.37 -24.94 11.37
C CYS A 4 28.14 -24.64 9.87
N PHE A 5 26.93 -24.82 9.36
CA PHE A 5 26.60 -24.57 7.95
C PHE A 5 26.22 -23.11 7.65
N LYS A 6 26.41 -22.18 8.59
CA LYS A 6 26.13 -20.77 8.36
C LYS A 6 27.21 -20.17 7.46
N ASN A 7 26.79 -19.50 6.38
CA ASN A 7 27.68 -18.78 5.45
C ASN A 7 28.67 -17.81 6.12
N HIS A 8 28.35 -17.28 7.31
CA HIS A 8 29.25 -16.43 8.07
C HIS A 8 30.55 -17.14 8.52
N ARG A 9 30.50 -18.45 8.78
CA ARG A 9 31.69 -19.25 9.14
C ARG A 9 32.69 -19.32 7.99
N ASN A 10 32.22 -19.46 6.76
CA ASN A 10 33.05 -19.48 5.54
C ASN A 10 33.64 -18.11 5.18
N LYS A 11 33.17 -17.03 5.82
CA LYS A 11 33.65 -15.66 5.60
C LYS A 11 34.58 -15.16 6.71
N ARG A 12 34.93 -16.00 7.68
CA ARG A 12 35.93 -15.68 8.70
C ARG A 12 37.27 -15.38 8.04
N GLY A 13 37.98 -14.38 8.54
CA GLY A 13 39.22 -13.87 7.95
C GLY A 13 39.02 -12.91 6.77
N LYS A 14 37.81 -12.77 6.22
CA LYS A 14 37.52 -11.77 5.17
C LYS A 14 37.13 -10.43 5.80
N VAL A 15 37.84 -9.36 5.41
CA VAL A 15 37.75 -8.01 6.00
C VAL A 15 36.31 -7.46 6.06
N SER A 16 35.51 -7.67 5.01
CA SER A 16 34.16 -7.10 4.92
C SER A 16 33.02 -8.07 5.28
N ALA A 17 33.34 -9.29 5.72
CA ALA A 17 32.38 -10.37 5.99
C ALA A 17 31.35 -10.60 4.85
N GLY A 18 31.72 -10.24 3.61
CA GLY A 18 30.88 -10.34 2.41
C GLY A 18 29.81 -9.25 2.25
N HIS A 19 29.99 -8.08 2.86
CA HIS A 19 29.12 -6.90 2.67
C HIS A 19 29.74 -5.82 1.76
N GLY A 20 30.88 -6.11 1.13
CA GLY A 20 31.61 -5.16 0.27
C GLY A 20 32.36 -4.08 1.05
N HIS A 21 33.39 -3.49 0.45
CA HIS A 21 34.23 -2.47 1.10
C HIS A 21 33.60 -1.07 1.11
N ILE A 22 32.93 -0.70 0.02
CA ILE A 22 32.45 0.67 -0.21
C ILE A 22 31.06 0.91 0.42
N GLY A 23 30.07 0.09 0.09
CA GLY A 23 28.69 0.28 0.57
C GLY A 23 28.52 0.01 2.07
N LYS A 24 29.26 -0.98 2.61
CA LYS A 24 29.23 -1.51 3.99
C LYS A 24 27.83 -1.91 4.48
N HIS A 25 27.77 -2.81 5.47
CA HIS A 25 26.51 -3.18 6.08
C HIS A 25 26.02 -2.06 7.02
N ARG A 26 24.88 -1.44 6.69
CA ARG A 26 24.18 -0.47 7.54
C ARG A 26 22.88 -1.09 8.06
N LYS A 27 22.50 -0.80 9.31
CA LYS A 27 21.36 -1.45 9.97
C LYS A 27 20.03 -1.22 9.24
N HIS A 28 19.79 0.00 8.76
CA HIS A 28 18.58 0.36 8.00
C HIS A 28 18.88 1.51 7.01
N PRO A 29 19.55 1.25 5.87
CA PRO A 29 19.95 2.32 4.95
C PRO A 29 18.77 3.00 4.25
N GLY A 30 17.62 2.32 4.15
CA GLY A 30 16.46 2.78 3.39
C GLY A 30 15.17 2.99 4.19
N SER A 31 15.21 2.88 5.53
CA SER A 31 14.12 2.85 6.54
C SER A 31 13.88 1.48 7.22
N ARG A 32 13.00 1.44 8.24
CA ARG A 32 12.67 0.27 9.07
C ARG A 32 11.27 -0.24 8.73
N GLY A 33 11.13 -1.50 8.31
CA GLY A 33 9.81 -2.07 8.01
C GLY A 33 9.21 -1.52 6.72
N ASN A 34 7.87 -1.47 6.61
CA ASN A 34 7.15 -1.17 5.36
C ASN A 34 6.99 0.35 5.08
N CYS A 35 8.04 1.16 5.22
CA CYS A 35 7.92 2.63 5.12
C CYS A 35 7.80 3.18 3.69
N ARG A 36 7.96 2.36 2.66
CA ARG A 36 7.74 2.77 1.26
C ARG A 36 6.49 2.12 0.72
N ARG A 37 5.35 2.73 1.02
CA ARG A 37 4.10 2.49 0.28
C ARG A 37 3.83 3.72 -0.56
N ASP A 38 4.52 3.80 -1.70
CA ASP A 38 4.30 4.85 -2.71
C ASP A 38 2.93 4.70 -3.41
N SER A 39 2.14 3.69 -3.03
CA SER A 39 0.78 3.45 -3.49
C SER A 39 -0.17 3.34 -2.30
N PRO A 40 -1.34 4.00 -2.36
CA PRO A 40 -2.26 4.04 -1.23
C PRO A 40 -2.92 2.67 -1.03
N PRO A 41 -2.94 2.14 0.22
CA PRO A 41 -3.82 1.03 0.57
C PRO A 41 -5.29 1.46 0.45
N LEU A 42 -6.21 0.51 0.30
CA LEU A 42 -7.67 0.73 0.39
C LEU A 42 -8.06 1.50 1.66
N ASP A 43 -7.32 1.37 2.76
CA ASP A 43 -7.58 2.13 3.99
C ASP A 43 -7.36 3.65 3.84
N LEU A 44 -6.50 4.11 2.92
CA LEU A 44 -6.31 5.55 2.71
C LEU A 44 -7.55 6.19 2.08
N VAL A 45 -8.32 5.44 1.30
CA VAL A 45 -9.63 5.86 0.77
C VAL A 45 -10.57 6.33 1.89
N ARG A 46 -10.41 5.81 3.12
CA ARG A 46 -11.18 6.22 4.32
C ARG A 46 -10.70 7.54 4.96
N GLN A 47 -9.43 7.89 4.79
CA GLN A 47 -8.84 9.11 5.37
C GLN A 47 -8.98 10.33 4.45
N VAL A 48 -9.32 10.11 3.19
CA VAL A 48 -9.42 11.15 2.16
C VAL A 48 -10.77 11.91 2.09
N PRO A 49 -11.76 11.79 2.99
CA PRO A 49 -12.72 12.88 3.10
C PRO A 49 -12.06 13.98 3.92
N SER A 50 -11.82 15.13 3.29
CA SER A 50 -11.90 16.41 3.99
C SER A 50 -13.02 16.32 5.03
N LYS A 51 -12.73 16.72 6.26
CA LYS A 51 -13.58 16.54 7.44
C LYS A 51 -15.02 17.05 7.21
N ASP A 52 -15.19 17.91 6.19
CA ASP A 52 -16.42 18.57 5.74
C ASP A 52 -17.37 17.69 4.89
N LEU A 53 -16.94 16.52 4.39
CA LEU A 53 -17.78 15.63 3.56
C LEU A 53 -18.46 14.48 4.34
N LYS A 54 -18.07 14.27 5.60
CA LYS A 54 -18.68 13.22 6.44
C LYS A 54 -20.14 13.51 6.80
N ASP A 55 -20.53 14.78 6.76
CA ASP A 55 -21.85 15.23 7.23
C ASP A 55 -22.95 15.17 6.16
N LYS A 56 -22.65 14.69 4.94
CA LYS A 56 -23.62 14.59 3.82
C LYS A 56 -23.96 13.18 3.34
N ALA A 57 -23.52 12.14 4.06
CA ALA A 57 -23.70 10.76 3.63
C ALA A 57 -25.07 10.18 4.07
N SER A 58 -26.05 10.20 3.17
CA SER A 58 -27.31 9.43 3.26
C SER A 58 -27.23 8.14 2.42
N LYS A 59 -28.20 7.23 2.58
CA LYS A 59 -28.31 5.98 1.81
C LYS A 59 -28.35 6.19 0.28
N ASP A 60 -28.67 7.40 -0.18
CA ASP A 60 -28.84 7.73 -1.59
C ASP A 60 -27.62 8.45 -2.20
N ASN A 61 -26.70 8.95 -1.38
CA ASN A 61 -25.52 9.69 -1.84
C ASN A 61 -24.30 8.77 -1.92
N ILE A 62 -24.05 8.23 -3.11
CA ILE A 62 -22.89 7.39 -3.42
C ILE A 62 -21.61 8.23 -3.36
N LEU A 63 -20.63 7.81 -2.55
CA LEU A 63 -19.36 8.51 -2.39
C LEU A 63 -18.44 8.24 -3.58
N MET A 64 -18.17 9.25 -4.41
CA MET A 64 -17.22 9.15 -5.53
C MET A 64 -15.85 9.71 -5.12
N ILE A 65 -14.82 8.87 -5.14
CA ILE A 65 -13.45 9.24 -4.79
C ILE A 65 -12.57 9.14 -6.03
N ASP A 66 -11.98 10.28 -6.44
CA ASP A 66 -10.96 10.34 -7.48
C ASP A 66 -9.58 10.39 -6.86
N ILE A 67 -8.86 9.26 -6.91
CA ILE A 67 -7.52 9.15 -6.31
C ILE A 67 -6.46 9.88 -7.14
N THR A 68 -6.75 10.20 -8.40
CA THR A 68 -5.83 10.92 -9.30
C THR A 68 -5.62 12.35 -8.80
N GLN A 69 -6.67 12.98 -8.24
CA GLN A 69 -6.60 14.31 -7.65
C GLN A 69 -5.63 14.39 -6.47
N PHE A 70 -5.46 13.27 -5.76
CA PHE A 70 -4.54 13.15 -4.64
C PHE A 70 -3.13 12.72 -5.08
N GLY A 71 -2.86 12.67 -6.39
CA GLY A 71 -1.56 12.27 -6.95
C GLY A 71 -1.30 10.77 -6.94
N TYR A 72 -2.32 9.94 -6.72
CA TYR A 72 -2.20 8.50 -6.72
C TYR A 72 -2.68 7.89 -8.03
N PHE A 73 -1.89 6.97 -8.57
CA PHE A 73 -2.14 6.35 -9.86
C PHE A 73 -2.71 4.94 -9.73
N LYS A 74 -2.46 4.25 -8.61
CA LYS A 74 -2.76 2.82 -8.45
C LYS A 74 -3.44 2.50 -7.12
N VAL A 75 -4.54 1.73 -7.17
CA VAL A 75 -5.22 1.19 -5.97
C VAL A 75 -4.75 -0.24 -5.69
N LEU A 76 -4.24 -0.46 -4.48
CA LEU A 76 -3.80 -1.76 -3.99
C LEU A 76 -4.81 -2.38 -3.01
N GLY A 77 -4.88 -3.71 -3.00
CA GLY A 77 -5.82 -4.50 -2.20
C GLY A 77 -5.55 -4.57 -0.69
N GLU A 78 -4.63 -3.75 -0.18
CA GLU A 78 -4.19 -3.76 1.22
C GLU A 78 -5.11 -2.87 2.06
N GLY A 79 -5.54 -3.32 3.24
CA GLY A 79 -6.49 -2.58 4.11
C GLY A 79 -7.94 -3.08 4.04
N VAL A 80 -8.79 -2.46 4.87
CA VAL A 80 -10.22 -2.82 5.06
C VAL A 80 -11.11 -1.70 4.52
N LEU A 81 -12.15 -2.08 3.77
CA LEU A 81 -13.17 -1.13 3.30
C LEU A 81 -14.28 -0.99 4.35
N PRO A 82 -14.90 0.20 4.48
CA PRO A 82 -16.06 0.37 5.35
C PRO A 82 -17.28 -0.35 4.75
N ASN A 83 -17.90 -1.25 5.52
CA ASN A 83 -19.07 -2.03 5.07
C ASN A 83 -20.37 -1.21 5.02
N SER A 84 -20.38 0.00 5.57
CA SER A 84 -21.61 0.78 5.75
C SER A 84 -22.07 1.57 4.52
N GLN A 85 -21.22 1.81 3.53
CA GLN A 85 -21.55 2.71 2.40
C GLN A 85 -20.94 2.22 1.07
N PRO A 86 -21.71 2.23 -0.03
CA PRO A 86 -21.20 1.92 -1.35
C PRO A 86 -20.29 3.06 -1.86
N ILE A 87 -19.12 2.71 -2.41
CA ILE A 87 -18.09 3.66 -2.86
C ILE A 87 -17.80 3.46 -4.35
N VAL A 88 -17.67 4.57 -5.08
CA VAL A 88 -17.16 4.59 -6.46
C VAL A 88 -15.73 5.12 -6.45
N VAL A 89 -14.77 4.31 -6.92
CA VAL A 89 -13.35 4.69 -6.97
C VAL A 89 -12.90 4.93 -8.41
N LYS A 90 -12.45 6.15 -8.70
CA LYS A 90 -11.82 6.53 -9.97
C LYS A 90 -10.30 6.43 -9.84
N ALA A 91 -9.68 5.61 -10.69
CA ALA A 91 -8.24 5.33 -10.65
C ALA A 91 -7.70 5.01 -12.05
N LYS A 92 -6.39 5.19 -12.27
CA LYS A 92 -5.72 4.76 -13.52
C LYS A 92 -5.42 3.27 -13.52
N LEU A 93 -4.89 2.74 -12.42
CA LEU A 93 -4.53 1.33 -12.27
C LEU A 93 -5.19 0.73 -11.04
N VAL A 94 -5.72 -0.49 -11.15
CA VAL A 94 -6.35 -1.19 -10.02
C VAL A 94 -5.89 -2.63 -9.96
N SER A 95 -5.46 -3.07 -8.78
CA SER A 95 -5.08 -4.46 -8.56
C SER A 95 -6.30 -5.41 -8.57
N LYS A 96 -6.10 -6.67 -8.97
CA LYS A 96 -7.16 -7.69 -8.97
C LYS A 96 -7.82 -7.84 -7.59
N ILE A 97 -7.01 -7.80 -6.54
CA ILE A 97 -7.47 -7.90 -5.14
C ILE A 97 -8.31 -6.69 -4.75
N ALA A 98 -7.89 -5.48 -5.11
CA ALA A 98 -8.66 -4.27 -4.83
C ALA A 98 -10.00 -4.27 -5.56
N LYS A 99 -10.01 -4.66 -6.85
CA LYS A 99 -11.24 -4.74 -7.63
C LYS A 99 -12.24 -5.71 -6.98
N LYS A 100 -11.79 -6.90 -6.59
CA LYS A 100 -12.61 -7.90 -5.90
C LYS A 100 -13.22 -7.34 -4.60
N LYS A 101 -12.39 -6.73 -3.75
CA LYS A 101 -12.85 -6.13 -2.47
C LYS A 101 -13.84 -4.99 -2.66
N ILE A 102 -13.61 -4.10 -3.63
CA ILE A 102 -14.53 -2.97 -3.89
C ILE A 102 -15.88 -3.48 -4.38
N THR A 103 -15.89 -4.49 -5.26
CA THR A 103 -17.13 -5.11 -5.74
C THR A 103 -17.87 -5.87 -4.62
N GLU A 104 -17.16 -6.61 -3.76
CA GLU A 104 -17.74 -7.29 -2.59
C GLU A 104 -18.37 -6.30 -1.59
N ALA A 105 -17.80 -5.10 -1.45
CA ALA A 105 -18.35 -4.03 -0.62
C ALA A 105 -19.54 -3.28 -1.27
N GLY A 106 -20.01 -3.72 -2.45
CA GLY A 106 -21.09 -3.06 -3.19
C GLY A 106 -20.66 -1.76 -3.89
N GLY A 107 -19.35 -1.57 -4.09
CA GLY A 107 -18.77 -0.44 -4.80
C GLY A 107 -18.45 -0.73 -6.26
N VAL A 108 -18.13 0.34 -7.00
CA VAL A 108 -17.78 0.27 -8.43
C VAL A 108 -16.42 0.92 -8.67
N VAL A 109 -15.62 0.32 -9.56
CA VAL A 109 -14.33 0.88 -10.00
C VAL A 109 -14.48 1.47 -11.38
N VAL A 110 -14.11 2.74 -11.54
CA VAL A 110 -14.07 3.44 -12.82
C VAL A 110 -12.62 3.68 -13.20
N LEU A 111 -12.21 3.13 -14.35
CA LEU A 111 -10.89 3.39 -14.89
C LEU A 111 -10.85 4.76 -15.56
N THR A 112 -9.81 5.52 -15.26
CA THR A 112 -9.54 6.86 -15.81
C THR A 112 -8.21 6.83 -16.55
N ALA A 113 -8.06 7.62 -17.62
CA ALA A 113 -6.84 7.67 -18.43
C ALA A 113 -5.74 8.51 -17.77
#